data_AF-A0A834MMA1-F1
#
_entry.id   AF-A0A834MMA1-F1
#
_cell.length_a   1.000
_cell.length_b   1.000
_cell.length_c   1.000
_cell.angle_alpha   90.00
_cell.angle_beta   90.00
_cell.angle_gamma   90.00
#
_symmetry.space_group_name_H-M   'P 1'
#
loop_
_entity.id
_entity.type
_entity.pdbx_description
1 polymer ?
#
loop_
_entity_poly.entity_id
_entity_poly.type
_entity_poly.pdbx_seq_one_letter_code
_entity_poly.pdbx_strand_id
1 'polypeptide(L)' 'MVGPERLYLAHTLQLTEAQVKVWFQNRRIKWRKHHLELTHQRLAVLKQQQMLLDETQPDVREDTNSSETDT' A
#
# COMPACT_ATOMS: atom_id res chain seq x y z
N MET A 1 -5.32 17.00 20.52
CA MET A 1 -5.22 18.45 20.72
C MET A 1 -6.61 19.06 20.84
N VAL A 2 -7.04 19.25 22.09
CA VAL A 2 -8.34 19.84 22.45
C VAL A 2 -8.10 21.29 22.89
N GLY A 3 -9.06 22.17 22.58
CA GLY A 3 -9.13 23.61 22.91
C GLY A 3 -7.85 24.32 23.37
N PRO A 4 -7.47 24.24 24.67
CA PRO A 4 -6.41 25.07 25.24
C PRO A 4 -5.04 24.93 24.57
N GLU A 5 -4.64 23.71 24.25
CA GLU A 5 -3.35 23.46 23.59
C GLU A 5 -3.34 24.09 22.19
N ARG A 6 -4.48 24.02 21.48
CA ARG A 6 -4.62 24.53 20.11
C ARG A 6 -4.48 26.04 20.07
N LEU A 7 -5.08 26.73 21.02
CA LEU A 7 -4.98 28.17 21.14
C LEU A 7 -3.53 28.61 21.42
N TYR A 8 -2.84 27.91 22.32
CA TYR A 8 -1.43 28.17 22.59
C TYR A 8 -0.57 28.02 21.33
N LEU A 9 -0.72 26.92 20.60
CA LEU A 9 0.05 26.68 19.39
C LEU A 9 -0.28 27.69 18.27
N ALA A 10 -1.55 28.07 18.14
CA ALA A 10 -1.98 29.11 17.21
C ALA A 10 -1.27 30.43 17.53
N HIS A 11 -1.26 30.82 18.80
CA HIS A 11 -0.58 32.04 19.26
C HIS A 11 0.94 31.99 19.05
N THR A 12 1.60 30.89 19.44
CA THR A 12 3.05 30.72 19.29
C THR A 12 3.49 30.73 17.82
N LEU A 13 2.69 30.16 16.93
CA LEU A 13 3.01 30.08 15.50
C LEU A 13 2.47 31.27 14.69
N GLN A 14 1.80 32.24 15.33
CA GLN A 14 1.11 33.35 14.66
C GLN A 14 0.14 32.87 13.58
N LEU A 15 -0.60 31.81 13.89
CA LEU A 15 -1.63 31.22 13.05
C LEU A 15 -2.98 31.29 13.76
N THR A 16 -4.05 31.09 13.00
CA THR A 16 -5.40 30.88 13.54
C THR A 16 -5.59 29.43 13.99
N GLU A 17 -6.50 29.20 14.94
CA GLU A 17 -6.88 27.85 15.36
C GLU A 17 -7.39 26.99 14.20
N ALA A 18 -8.01 27.62 13.19
CA ALA A 18 -8.46 26.96 11.97
C ALA A 18 -7.29 26.47 11.12
N GLN A 19 -6.24 27.29 10.94
CA GLN A 19 -5.02 26.89 10.24
C GLN A 19 -4.29 25.76 10.98
N VAL A 20 -4.19 25.84 12.31
CA VAL A 20 -3.64 24.75 13.13
C VAL A 20 -4.44 23.47 12.94
N LYS A 21 -5.78 23.56 12.93
CA LYS A 21 -6.68 22.42 12.67
C LYS A 21 -6.42 21.81 11.28
N VAL A 22 -6.28 22.62 10.23
CA VAL A 22 -5.98 22.13 8.87
C VAL A 22 -4.58 21.52 8.80
N TRP A 23 -3.60 22.12 9.47
CA TRP A 23 -2.24 21.61 9.53
C TRP A 23 -2.19 20.19 10.13
N PHE A 24 -2.85 19.97 11.27
CA PHE A 24 -2.94 18.63 11.87
C PHE A 24 -3.71 17.64 10.98
N GLN A 25 -4.75 18.08 10.28
CA GLN A 25 -5.44 17.23 9.30
C GLN A 25 -4.49 16.81 8.19
N ASN A 26 -3.77 17.76 7.58
CA ASN A 26 -2.80 17.50 6.52
C ASN A 26 -1.66 16.59 7.02
N ARG A 27 -1.20 16.78 8.25
CA ARG A 27 -0.18 15.93 8.87
C ARG A 27 -0.67 14.50 9.05
N ARG A 28 -1.90 14.30 9.53
CA ARG A 28 -2.53 12.98 9.70
C ARG A 28 -2.78 12.29 8.35
N ILE A 29 -3.17 13.04 7.33
CA ILE A 29 -3.35 12.52 5.96
C ILE A 29 -2.02 12.02 5.42
N LYS A 30 -0.95 12.81 5.50
CA LYS A 30 0.39 12.41 5.06
C LYS A 30 0.88 11.16 5.79
N TRP A 31 0.69 11.08 7.10
CA TRP A 31 1.07 9.91 7.89
C TRP A 31 0.32 8.65 7.44
N ARG A 32 -1.01 8.72 7.29
CA ARG A 32 -1.80 7.58 6.78
C ARG A 32 -1.39 7.18 5.37
N LYS A 33 -1.13 8.15 4.48
CA LYS A 33 -0.67 7.87 3.11
C LYS A 33 0.67 7.14 3.12
N HIS A 34 1.64 7.59 3.91
CA HIS A 34 2.95 6.94 4.02
C HIS A 34 2.83 5.50 4.53
N HIS A 35 2.00 5.26 5.54
CA HIS A 35 1.76 3.89 6.05
C HIS A 35 1.09 3.00 5.00
N LEU A 36 0.08 3.52 4.30
CA LEU A 36 -0.60 2.77 3.24
C LEU A 36 0.35 2.47 2.07
N GLU A 37 1.15 3.45 1.66
CA GLU A 37 2.13 3.30 0.58
C GLU A 37 3.19 2.25 0.93
N LEU A 38 3.68 2.22 2.18
CA LEU A 38 4.58 1.16 2.63
C LEU A 38 3.94 -0.22 2.54
N THR A 39 2.66 -0.35 2.93
CA THR A 39 1.94 -1.63 2.79
C THR A 39 1.73 -2.02 1.33
N HIS A 40 1.35 -1.08 0.47
CA HIS A 40 1.15 -1.32 -0.96
C HIS A 40 2.46 -1.70 -1.66
N GLN A 41 3.58 -1.06 -1.32
CA GLN A 41 4.90 -1.41 -1.86
C GLN A 41 5.31 -2.83 -1.49
N ARG A 42 5.10 -3.25 -0.23
CA ARG A 42 5.38 -4.63 0.20
C ARG A 42 4.51 -5.65 -0.56
N LEU A 43 3.23 -5.36 -0.72
CA LEU A 43 2.32 -6.21 -1.47
C LEU A 43 2.71 -6.30 -2.96
N ALA A 44 3.16 -5.19 -3.56
CA ALA A 44 3.61 -5.17 -4.95
C ALA A 44 4.86 -6.04 -5.16
N VAL A 45 5.84 -6.00 -4.26
CA VAL A 45 7.04 -6.85 -4.32
C VAL A 45 6.69 -8.33 -4.20
N LEU A 46 5.79 -8.70 -3.28
CA LEU A 46 5.34 -10.08 -3.13
C LEU A 46 4.60 -10.57 -4.39
N LYS A 47 3.75 -9.73 -4.97
CA LYS A 47 3.07 -10.05 -6.23
C LYS A 47 4.05 -10.26 -7.37
N GLN A 48 5.08 -9.40 -7.47
CA GLN A 48 6.13 -9.54 -8.49
C GLN A 48 6.93 -10.84 -8.31
N GLN A 49 7.24 -11.21 -7.06
CA GLN A 49 7.93 -12.47 -6.76
C GLN A 49 7.08 -13.69 -7.13
N GLN A 50 5.77 -13.67 -6.85
CA GLN A 50 4.87 -14.74 -7.29
C GLN A 50 4.84 -14.88 -8.81
N MET A 51 4.73 -13.77 -9.56
CA MET A 51 4.74 -13.82 -11.03
C MET A 51 6.06 -14.37 -11.58
N LEU A 52 7.21 -14.02 -10.98
CA LEU A 52 8.51 -14.57 -11.38
C LEU A 52 8.62 -16.09 -11.12
N LEU A 53 8.03 -16.59 -10.04
CA LEU A 53 8.04 -18.02 -9.72
C LEU A 53 7.15 -18.82 -10.69
N ASP A 54 5.99 -18.26 -11.06
CA ASP A 54 5.05 -18.89 -11.99
C ASP A 54 5.65 -19.04 -13.41
N GLU A 55 6.42 -18.05 -13.87
CA GLU A 55 7.12 -18.07 -15.17
C GLU A 55 8.27 -19.09 -15.25
N THR A 56 8.73 -19.63 -14.12
CA THR A 56 9.83 -20.62 -14.07
C THR A 56 9.39 -22.07 -14.05
N GLN A 57 8.08 -22.35 -14.16
CA GLN A 57 7.61 -23.73 -14.30
C GLN A 57 7.81 -24.16 -15.77
N PRO A 58 8.77 -25.05 -16.08
CA PRO A 58 8.83 -25.63 -17.41
C PRO A 58 7.52 -26.36 -17.65
N ASP A 59 6.87 -26.04 -18.75
CA ASP A 59 5.71 -26.73 -19.31
C ASP A 59 6.11 -28.19 -19.56
N VAL A 60 6.07 -29.02 -18.51
CA VAL A 60 6.07 -30.48 -18.65
C VAL A 60 4.70 -30.80 -19.22
N ARG A 61 4.57 -30.60 -20.53
CA ARG A 61 3.51 -31.19 -21.32
C ARG A 61 3.66 -32.68 -21.12
N GLU A 62 2.77 -33.23 -20.30
CA GLU A 62 2.52 -34.66 -20.28
C GLU A 62 2.00 -35.02 -21.68
N ASP A 63 2.93 -35.38 -22.57
CA ASP A 63 2.62 -36.14 -23.77
C ASP A 63 2.13 -37.52 -23.32
N THR A 64 0.89 -37.60 -22.83
CA THR A 64 0.17 -38.88 -22.80
C THR A 64 -0.26 -39.17 -24.24
N ASN A 65 0.72 -39.60 -25.03
CA ASN A 65 0.45 -40.41 -26.20
C ASN A 65 -0.14 -41.73 -25.70
N SER A 66 -1.42 -41.95 -25.95
CA SER A 66 -1.91 -43.29 -26.28
C SER A 66 -3.06 -43.14 -27.26
N SER A 67 -2.66 -43.11 -28.53
CA SER A 67 -3.49 -43.64 -29.60
C SER A 67 -3.69 -45.12 -29.33
N GLU A 68 -4.92 -45.57 -29.07
CA GLU A 68 -5.29 -46.96 -29.37
C GLU A 68 -6.60 -46.96 -30.15
N THR A 69 -6.51 -47.65 -31.28
CA THR A 69 -7.42 -47.75 -32.40
C THR A 69 -8.48 -48.83 -32.19
N ASP A 70 -9.61 -48.64 -32.88
CA ASP A 70 -10.46 -49.69 -33.49
C ASP A 70 -11.36 -50.53 -32.56
N THR A 71 -12.68 -50.36 -32.69
CA THR A 71 -13.71 -51.40 -32.98
C THR A 71 -15.08 -50.74 -33.10
#